data_AF-A0A8T7FKP7-F1
#
_entry.id   AF-A0A8T7FKP7-F1
#
_cell.length_a   1.000
_cell.length_b   1.000
_cell.length_c   1.000
_cell.angle_alpha   90.00
_cell.angle_beta   90.00
_cell.angle_gamma   90.00
#
_symmetry.space_group_name_H-M   'P 1'
#
loop_
_entity.id
_entity.type
_entity.pdbx_description
1 polymer ?
#
loop_
_entity_poly.entity_id
_entity_poly.type
_entity_poly.pdbx_seq_one_letter_code
_entity_poly.pdbx_strand_id
1 'polypeptide(L)'
;MTNFLVDGELPPRRETTCEGTVASEFIPLLPARIAESPDLLETFLALDNEIYYLPEYYYWDGVEPAAAGCAFGGSFAFEGTDSGASFQLDNCSFIDGFALTGSGSQNFDEDTFTLDVTVTGQKEGALTYTRSGDGSLRVTGEYGGEPVDLTE
;
A
#
# COMPACT_ATOMS: atom_id res chain seq x y z
N MET A 1 29.60 -3.42 -22.86
CA MET A 1 29.57 -4.33 -21.68
C MET A 1 29.55 -5.81 -22.08
N THR A 2 29.16 -6.15 -23.31
CA THR A 2 29.23 -7.50 -23.88
C THR A 2 30.66 -8.04 -24.02
N ASN A 3 31.66 -7.22 -24.40
CA ASN A 3 33.06 -7.70 -24.56
C ASN A 3 33.70 -8.26 -23.28
N PHE A 4 33.31 -7.84 -22.08
CA PHE A 4 33.83 -8.44 -20.86
C PHE A 4 33.21 -9.83 -20.62
N LEU A 5 31.89 -9.95 -20.81
CA LEU A 5 31.16 -11.20 -20.59
C LEU A 5 31.42 -12.25 -21.67
N VAL A 6 31.77 -11.83 -22.89
CA VAL A 6 32.01 -12.70 -24.04
C VAL A 6 33.50 -12.94 -24.26
N ASP A 7 34.32 -11.87 -24.21
CA ASP A 7 35.71 -11.91 -24.66
C ASP A 7 36.73 -11.70 -23.52
N GLY A 8 36.27 -11.50 -22.28
CA GLY A 8 37.15 -11.27 -21.12
C GLY A 8 37.91 -9.94 -21.16
N GLU A 9 37.56 -9.05 -22.09
CA GLU A 9 38.22 -7.76 -22.24
C GLU A 9 37.74 -6.79 -21.16
N LEU A 10 38.68 -6.32 -20.32
CA LEU A 10 38.38 -5.31 -19.32
C LEU A 10 38.08 -3.96 -20.00
N PRO A 11 37.07 -3.21 -19.52
CA PRO A 11 36.79 -1.90 -20.07
C PRO A 11 37.99 -0.97 -19.88
N PRO A 12 38.30 -0.10 -20.87
CA PRO A 12 39.48 0.76 -20.85
C PRO A 12 39.44 1.83 -19.75
N ARG A 13 38.29 2.03 -19.11
CA ARG A 13 38.09 2.89 -17.95
C ARG A 13 37.41 2.08 -16.85
N ARG A 14 37.83 2.30 -15.59
CA ARG A 14 37.29 1.62 -14.40
C ARG A 14 35.91 2.13 -13.97
N GLU A 15 35.35 3.09 -14.69
CA GLU A 15 34.09 3.73 -14.39
C GLU A 15 33.21 3.73 -15.64
N THR A 16 31.93 3.40 -15.47
CA THR A 16 30.91 3.42 -16.52
C THR A 16 29.70 4.11 -15.93
N THR A 17 29.30 5.24 -16.51
CA THR A 17 28.05 5.91 -16.19
C THR A 17 26.92 5.17 -16.88
N CYS A 18 26.00 4.62 -16.09
CA CYS A 18 24.76 4.07 -16.61
C CYS A 18 23.73 5.19 -16.66
N GLU A 19 23.09 5.40 -17.81
CA GLU A 19 21.92 6.29 -17.88
C GLU A 19 20.75 5.62 -17.17
N GLY A 20 20.08 6.35 -16.27
CA GLY A 20 18.93 5.87 -15.50
C GLY A 20 18.98 6.27 -14.03
N THR A 21 17.87 6.06 -13.35
CA THR A 21 17.76 6.25 -11.90
C THR A 21 18.35 5.03 -11.20
N VAL A 22 19.33 5.24 -10.33
CA VAL A 22 20.01 4.15 -9.60
C VAL A 22 19.14 3.60 -8.48
N ALA A 23 18.26 4.42 -7.90
CA ALA A 23 17.31 4.04 -6.87
C ALA A 23 16.03 4.86 -7.00
N SER A 24 14.88 4.21 -6.88
CA SER A 24 13.58 4.89 -6.77
C SER A 24 13.51 5.73 -5.49
N GLU A 25 12.46 6.55 -5.38
CA GLU A 25 12.14 7.21 -4.13
C GLU A 25 11.92 6.20 -3.01
N PHE A 26 12.24 6.63 -1.79
CA PHE A 26 12.07 5.82 -0.60
C PHE A 26 10.59 5.70 -0.27
N ILE A 27 10.10 4.48 -0.15
CA ILE A 27 8.75 4.18 0.32
C ILE A 27 8.83 4.01 1.84
N PRO A 28 8.14 4.86 2.64
CA PRO A 28 8.11 4.74 4.08
C PRO A 28 7.67 3.34 4.54
N LEU A 29 8.35 2.83 5.57
CA LEU A 29 7.94 1.58 6.20
C LEU A 29 6.69 1.82 7.04
N LEU A 30 5.80 0.83 7.03
CA LEU A 30 4.67 0.78 7.92
C LEU A 30 5.13 0.88 9.40
N PRO A 31 4.59 1.80 10.21
CA PRO A 31 4.93 1.87 11.62
C PRO A 31 4.49 0.57 12.32
N ALA A 32 5.30 0.05 13.24
CA ALA A 32 4.98 -1.19 13.93
C ALA A 32 3.75 -1.04 14.85
N ARG A 33 3.51 0.17 15.36
CA ARG A 33 2.42 0.51 16.28
C ARG A 33 1.79 1.84 15.88
N ILE A 34 0.47 1.95 16.02
CA ILE A 34 -0.25 3.18 15.63
C ILE A 34 0.18 4.41 16.42
N ALA A 35 0.63 4.21 17.67
CA ALA A 35 1.13 5.28 18.52
C ALA A 35 2.43 5.92 18.00
N GLU A 36 3.11 5.29 17.04
CA GLU A 36 4.32 5.80 16.37
C GLU A 36 3.99 6.50 15.05
N SER A 37 2.74 6.45 14.60
CA SER A 37 2.33 7.05 13.34
C SER A 37 2.23 8.58 13.48
N PRO A 38 2.78 9.36 12.52
CA PRO A 38 2.76 10.82 12.60
C PRO A 38 1.33 11.38 12.48
N ASP A 39 0.54 10.85 11.55
CA ASP A 39 -0.88 11.19 11.37
C ASP A 39 -1.63 10.11 10.57
N LEU A 40 -2.95 10.28 10.43
CA LEU A 40 -3.81 9.33 9.72
C LEU A 40 -3.53 9.24 8.22
N LEU A 41 -3.19 10.35 7.55
CA LEU A 41 -2.95 10.36 6.11
C LEU A 41 -1.71 9.50 5.79
N GLU A 42 -0.63 9.73 6.52
CA GLU A 42 0.59 8.91 6.45
C GLU A 42 0.35 7.45 6.85
N THR A 43 -0.52 7.21 7.84
CA THR A 43 -0.91 5.84 8.23
C THR A 43 -1.55 5.11 7.05
N PHE A 44 -2.52 5.73 6.38
CA PHE A 44 -3.22 5.11 5.25
C PHE A 44 -2.33 4.99 4.01
N LEU A 45 -1.44 5.94 3.75
CA LEU A 45 -0.43 5.82 2.71
C LEU A 45 0.50 4.62 2.96
N ALA A 46 0.95 4.43 4.20
CA ALA A 46 1.77 3.28 4.55
C ALA A 46 0.99 1.95 4.43
N LEU A 47 -0.30 1.94 4.78
CA LEU A 47 -1.18 0.77 4.62
C LEU A 47 -1.44 0.41 3.15
N ASP A 48 -1.65 1.40 2.29
CA ASP A 48 -1.76 1.21 0.83
C ASP A 48 -0.48 0.55 0.29
N ASN A 49 0.69 1.09 0.67
CA ASN A 49 1.97 0.49 0.31
C ASN A 49 2.11 -0.95 0.84
N GLU A 50 1.73 -1.23 2.08
CA GLU A 50 1.77 -2.58 2.64
C GLU A 50 0.88 -3.55 1.85
N ILE A 51 -0.35 -3.14 1.50
CA ILE A 51 -1.26 -3.95 0.68
C ILE A 51 -0.64 -4.21 -0.70
N TYR A 52 -0.12 -3.17 -1.35
CA TYR A 52 0.47 -3.27 -2.68
C TYR A 52 1.67 -4.22 -2.71
N TYR A 53 2.53 -4.18 -1.69
CA TYR A 53 3.73 -5.01 -1.60
C TYR A 53 3.54 -6.32 -0.85
N LEU A 54 2.31 -6.62 -0.39
CA LEU A 54 1.99 -7.90 0.24
C LEU A 54 2.26 -9.02 -0.77
N PRO A 55 3.15 -9.99 -0.51
CA PRO A 55 3.55 -10.99 -1.49
C PRO A 55 2.36 -11.75 -2.11
N GLU A 56 1.36 -12.06 -1.29
CA GLU A 56 0.13 -12.73 -1.72
C GLU A 56 -0.66 -11.92 -2.74
N TYR A 57 -0.68 -10.59 -2.64
CA TYR A 57 -1.35 -9.70 -3.58
C TYR A 57 -0.44 -9.32 -4.76
N TYR A 58 0.83 -8.99 -4.48
CA TYR A 58 1.80 -8.56 -5.48
C TYR A 58 2.10 -9.63 -6.53
N TYR A 59 2.13 -10.91 -6.14
CA TYR A 59 2.35 -12.04 -7.05
C TYR A 59 1.07 -12.76 -7.48
N TRP A 60 -0.08 -12.19 -7.16
CA TRP A 60 -1.37 -12.73 -7.56
C TRP A 60 -1.57 -12.64 -9.08
N ASP A 61 -2.33 -13.59 -9.65
CA ASP A 61 -2.64 -13.66 -11.08
C ASP A 61 -3.73 -12.68 -11.55
N GLY A 62 -4.42 -12.03 -10.61
CA GLY A 62 -5.50 -11.09 -10.89
C GLY A 62 -6.84 -11.75 -11.21
N VAL A 63 -6.96 -13.08 -11.10
CA VAL A 63 -8.13 -13.83 -11.55
C VAL A 63 -8.76 -14.63 -10.42
N GLU A 64 -8.00 -15.52 -9.78
CA GLU A 64 -8.53 -16.40 -8.74
C GLU A 64 -8.67 -15.65 -7.40
N PRO A 65 -9.86 -15.57 -6.78
CA PRO A 65 -9.98 -14.93 -5.46
C PRO A 65 -9.02 -15.54 -4.44
N ALA A 66 -8.36 -14.68 -3.67
CA ALA A 66 -7.35 -15.07 -2.70
C ALA A 66 -7.49 -14.26 -1.40
N ALA A 67 -6.79 -14.73 -0.36
CA ALA A 67 -6.77 -14.06 0.93
C ALA A 67 -5.43 -14.26 1.63
N ALA A 68 -5.07 -13.29 2.45
CA ALA A 68 -3.90 -13.28 3.30
C ALA A 68 -4.29 -12.93 4.75
N GLY A 69 -3.46 -13.38 5.69
CA GLY A 69 -3.58 -12.95 7.09
C GLY A 69 -2.83 -11.64 7.30
N CYS A 70 -3.37 -10.74 8.13
CA CYS A 70 -2.69 -9.49 8.45
C CYS A 70 -1.73 -9.69 9.63
N ALA A 71 -0.63 -8.93 9.68
CA ALA A 71 0.51 -9.17 10.56
C ALA A 71 0.16 -9.30 12.06
N PHE A 72 -0.86 -8.59 12.51
CA PHE A 72 -1.35 -8.58 13.89
C PHE A 72 -2.77 -9.17 14.04
N GLY A 73 -3.22 -9.95 13.05
CA GLY A 73 -4.49 -10.68 13.08
C GLY A 73 -5.54 -10.15 12.11
N GLY A 74 -6.61 -10.93 11.94
CA GLY A 74 -7.63 -10.71 10.93
C GLY A 74 -7.20 -11.18 9.53
N SER A 75 -8.01 -10.84 8.54
CA SER A 75 -7.78 -11.25 7.15
C SER A 75 -8.03 -10.14 6.14
N PHE A 76 -7.25 -10.19 5.07
CA PHE A 76 -7.38 -9.37 3.87
C PHE A 76 -7.69 -10.30 2.70
N ALA A 77 -8.90 -10.20 2.15
CA ALA A 77 -9.30 -10.95 0.97
C ALA A 77 -9.38 -10.01 -0.24
N PHE A 78 -9.04 -10.53 -1.41
CA PHE A 78 -9.01 -9.77 -2.65
C PHE A 78 -9.44 -10.64 -3.83
N GLU A 79 -10.11 -10.02 -4.78
CA GLU A 79 -10.60 -10.68 -5.99
C GLU A 79 -10.56 -9.74 -7.19
N GLY A 80 -10.53 -10.34 -8.38
CA GLY A 80 -10.43 -9.61 -9.64
C GLY A 80 -11.77 -9.02 -10.01
N THR A 81 -11.75 -7.81 -10.55
CA THR A 81 -12.92 -7.16 -11.14
C THR A 81 -12.64 -6.82 -12.61
N ASP A 82 -13.66 -6.38 -13.34
CA ASP A 82 -13.51 -6.00 -14.75
C ASP A 82 -12.51 -4.84 -14.95
N SER A 83 -12.36 -3.97 -13.94
CA SER A 83 -11.53 -2.75 -13.99
C SER A 83 -10.40 -2.74 -12.96
N GLY A 84 -10.18 -3.83 -12.22
CA GLY A 84 -9.06 -3.96 -11.29
C GLY A 84 -9.27 -5.01 -10.20
N ALA A 85 -9.26 -4.60 -8.94
CA ALA A 85 -9.42 -5.49 -7.80
C ALA A 85 -10.36 -4.92 -6.74
N SER A 86 -11.09 -5.79 -6.04
CA SER A 86 -11.88 -5.45 -4.86
C SER A 86 -11.33 -6.14 -3.63
N PHE A 87 -11.43 -5.47 -2.49
CA PHE A 87 -10.84 -5.87 -1.23
C PHE A 87 -11.89 -6.01 -0.13
N GLN A 88 -11.67 -6.97 0.76
CA GLN A 88 -12.42 -7.14 2.00
C GLN A 88 -11.46 -7.29 3.16
N LEU A 89 -11.65 -6.47 4.18
CA LEU A 89 -10.89 -6.48 5.42
C LEU A 89 -11.80 -6.93 6.54
N ASP A 90 -11.41 -7.99 7.25
CA ASP A 90 -12.11 -8.48 8.44
C ASP A 90 -11.16 -8.44 9.64
N ASN A 91 -11.36 -7.44 10.50
CA ASN A 91 -10.53 -7.15 11.65
C ASN A 91 -9.01 -7.20 11.34
N CYS A 92 -8.66 -6.76 10.12
CA CYS A 92 -7.31 -6.86 9.56
C CYS A 92 -6.40 -5.81 10.18
N SER A 93 -5.34 -6.26 10.85
CA SER A 93 -4.39 -5.39 11.54
C SER A 93 -2.99 -5.57 10.96
N PHE A 94 -2.54 -4.63 10.12
CA PHE A 94 -1.15 -4.55 9.68
C PHE A 94 -0.27 -3.74 10.64
N ILE A 95 -0.89 -2.85 11.43
CA ILE A 95 -0.25 -2.01 12.44
C ILE A 95 -0.82 -2.38 13.81
N ASP A 96 0.02 -2.65 14.80
CA ASP A 96 -0.47 -2.96 16.15
C ASP A 96 -1.29 -1.79 16.73
N GLY A 97 -2.48 -2.10 17.24
CA GLY A 97 -3.45 -1.13 17.73
C GLY A 97 -4.29 -0.42 16.67
N PHE A 98 -4.29 -0.88 15.42
CA PHE A 98 -5.10 -0.31 14.32
C PHE A 98 -5.66 -1.42 13.42
N ALA A 99 -6.87 -1.90 13.76
CA ALA A 99 -7.54 -2.95 13.03
C ALA A 99 -8.65 -2.39 12.13
N LEU A 100 -8.66 -2.86 10.87
CA LEU A 100 -9.55 -2.42 9.80
C LEU A 100 -10.63 -3.46 9.53
N THR A 101 -11.87 -3.02 9.46
CA THR A 101 -13.00 -3.84 8.96
C THR A 101 -13.77 -3.05 7.93
N GLY A 102 -13.92 -3.59 6.72
CA GLY A 102 -14.61 -2.88 5.64
C GLY A 102 -14.15 -3.36 4.27
N SER A 103 -14.32 -2.49 3.28
CA SER A 103 -14.04 -2.80 1.88
C SER A 103 -13.03 -1.84 1.28
N GLY A 104 -12.43 -2.25 0.17
CA GLY A 104 -11.64 -1.37 -0.66
C GLY A 104 -11.67 -1.78 -2.12
N SER A 105 -11.00 -0.98 -2.95
CA SER A 105 -10.85 -1.29 -4.37
C SER A 105 -9.63 -0.60 -4.95
N GLN A 106 -9.05 -1.24 -5.97
CA GLN A 106 -8.12 -0.63 -6.88
C GLN A 106 -8.76 -0.64 -8.28
N ASN A 107 -8.96 0.55 -8.85
CA ASN A 107 -9.40 0.75 -10.22
C ASN A 107 -8.17 1.09 -11.08
N PHE A 108 -7.86 0.26 -12.07
CA PHE A 108 -6.72 0.47 -12.98
C PHE A 108 -7.03 1.44 -14.12
N ASP A 109 -8.31 1.59 -14.51
CA ASP A 109 -8.71 2.51 -15.57
C ASP A 109 -8.68 3.98 -15.08
N GLU A 110 -9.07 4.18 -13.82
CA GLU A 110 -9.09 5.50 -13.16
C GLU A 110 -7.84 5.76 -12.30
N ASP A 111 -6.91 4.80 -12.23
CA ASP A 111 -5.74 4.81 -11.36
C ASP A 111 -6.07 5.27 -9.93
N THR A 112 -7.12 4.67 -9.36
CA THR A 112 -7.67 5.10 -8.06
C THR A 112 -7.70 3.92 -7.10
N PHE A 113 -7.12 4.12 -5.92
CA PHE A 113 -7.21 3.22 -4.78
C PHE A 113 -8.15 3.81 -3.73
N THR A 114 -9.02 3.00 -3.15
CA THR A 114 -9.96 3.44 -2.10
C THR A 114 -10.10 2.39 -1.00
N LEU A 115 -10.20 2.85 0.25
CA LEU A 115 -10.57 2.03 1.39
C LEU A 115 -11.70 2.72 2.15
N ASP A 116 -12.79 1.99 2.40
CA ASP A 116 -13.93 2.40 3.22
C ASP A 116 -14.01 1.46 4.41
N VAL A 117 -13.50 1.91 5.57
CA VAL A 117 -13.21 1.04 6.71
C VAL A 117 -13.69 1.61 8.02
N THR A 118 -14.16 0.72 8.88
CA THR A 118 -14.23 0.97 10.32
C THR A 118 -12.90 0.60 10.94
N VAL A 119 -12.36 1.51 11.75
CA VAL A 119 -11.12 1.35 12.49
C VAL A 119 -11.44 1.07 13.94
N THR A 120 -10.72 0.12 14.53
CA THR A 120 -10.73 -0.14 15.98
C THR A 120 -9.29 -0.22 16.51
N GLY A 121 -9.13 -0.17 17.84
CA GLY A 121 -7.83 -0.24 18.51
C GLY A 121 -7.60 0.96 19.42
N GLN A 122 -6.60 1.79 19.12
CA GLN A 122 -6.30 2.97 19.97
C GLN A 122 -7.44 3.99 20.00
N LYS A 123 -8.05 4.24 18.85
CA LYS A 123 -9.27 5.01 18.68
C LYS A 123 -10.16 4.28 17.68
N GLU A 124 -11.46 4.49 17.82
CA GLU A 124 -12.45 3.96 16.88
C GLU A 124 -12.81 5.02 15.85
N GLY A 125 -13.20 4.60 14.64
CA GLY A 125 -13.63 5.53 13.61
C GLY A 125 -14.21 4.86 12.38
N ALA A 126 -14.82 5.66 11.52
CA ALA A 126 -15.23 5.26 10.18
C ALA A 126 -14.55 6.22 9.20
N LEU A 127 -13.68 5.67 8.36
CA LEU A 127 -12.77 6.45 7.52
C LEU A 127 -12.83 5.96 6.08
N THR A 128 -12.76 6.92 5.16
CA THR A 128 -12.55 6.69 3.73
C THR A 128 -11.19 7.26 3.35
N TYR A 129 -10.33 6.41 2.79
CA TYR A 129 -9.06 6.80 2.17
C TYR A 129 -9.17 6.71 0.66
N THR A 130 -8.59 7.66 -0.06
CA THR A 130 -8.47 7.64 -1.52
C THR A 130 -7.08 8.08 -1.94
N ARG A 131 -6.47 7.34 -2.87
CA ARG A 131 -5.32 7.78 -3.66
C ARG A 131 -5.71 7.82 -5.13
N SER A 132 -5.51 8.96 -5.76
CA SER A 132 -5.74 9.19 -7.19
C SER A 132 -4.44 9.06 -7.99
N GLY A 133 -4.54 8.82 -9.30
CA GLY A 133 -3.38 8.62 -10.17
C GLY A 133 -2.50 9.85 -10.39
N ASP A 134 -2.98 11.03 -10.03
CA ASP A 134 -2.17 12.26 -9.96
C ASP A 134 -1.35 12.38 -8.68
N GLY A 135 -1.45 11.39 -7.79
CA GLY A 135 -0.78 11.35 -6.50
C GLY A 135 -1.57 12.01 -5.37
N SER A 136 -2.74 12.60 -5.65
CA SER A 136 -3.56 13.22 -4.59
C SER A 136 -4.04 12.18 -3.58
N LEU A 137 -3.84 12.50 -2.31
CA LEU A 137 -4.24 11.66 -1.19
C LEU A 137 -5.37 12.32 -0.41
N ARG A 138 -6.31 11.53 0.10
CA ARG A 138 -7.35 12.03 0.99
C ARG A 138 -7.77 11.01 2.04
N VAL A 139 -7.90 11.44 3.29
CA VAL A 139 -8.58 10.69 4.37
C VAL A 139 -9.74 11.54 4.90
N THR A 140 -10.94 10.98 4.91
CA THR A 140 -12.14 11.63 5.46
C THR A 140 -12.90 10.72 6.41
N GLY A 141 -13.70 11.31 7.30
CA GLY A 141 -14.63 10.56 8.14
C GLY A 141 -14.61 11.03 9.59
N GLU A 142 -14.76 10.09 10.53
CA GLU A 142 -14.69 10.35 11.96
C GLU A 142 -13.66 9.42 12.61
N TYR A 143 -12.81 9.95 13.49
CA TYR A 143 -11.83 9.16 14.25
C TYR A 143 -11.70 9.68 15.68
N GLY A 144 -11.96 8.82 16.66
CA GLY A 144 -11.97 9.18 18.08
C GLY A 144 -13.05 10.21 18.44
N GLY A 145 -14.16 10.24 17.68
CA GLY A 145 -15.25 11.22 17.86
C GLY A 145 -14.98 12.59 17.25
N GLU A 146 -13.88 12.76 16.50
CA GLU A 146 -13.55 14.01 15.82
C GLU A 146 -13.67 13.85 14.29
N PRO A 147 -14.23 14.84 13.58
CA PRO A 147 -14.27 14.80 12.12
C PRO A 147 -12.86 14.97 11.54
N VAL A 148 -12.57 14.20 10.49
CA VAL A 148 -11.30 14.18 9.76
C VAL A 148 -11.54 14.54 8.31
N ASP A 149 -10.74 15.44 7.76
CA ASP A 149 -10.62 15.73 6.32
C ASP A 149 -9.18 16.19 6.05
N LEU A 150 -8.34 15.23 5.67
CA LEU A 150 -6.91 15.42 5.42
C LEU A 150 -6.62 15.19 3.94
N THR A 151 -5.76 16.00 3.34
CA THR A 151 -5.40 15.92 1.92
C THR A 151 -3.92 16.26 1.71
N GLU A 152 -3.31 15.64 0.70
CA GLU A 152 -1.98 16.01 0.15
C GLU A 152 -2.02 16.10 -1.37
#